data_AF-A0ABD2PZ90-F1
#
_entry.id   AF-A0ABD2PZ90-F1
#
_cell.length_a   1.000
_cell.length_b   1.000
_cell.length_c   1.000
_cell.angle_alpha   90.00
_cell.angle_beta   90.00
_cell.angle_gamma   90.00
#
_symmetry.space_group_name_H-M   'P 1'
#
loop_
_entity.id
_entity.type
_entity.pdbx_description
1 polymer ?
#
loop_
_entity_poly.entity_id
_entity_poly.type
_entity_poly.pdbx_seq_one_letter_code
_entity_poly.pdbx_strand_id
1 'polypeptide(L)'
;MKVRLEKPYALPCLHTYCIRPCLKAYLKNCSRNQMRPSCPVCRSTFRKSDMKPNWQISSVIKVLGVERTNDVEQTDIDDDESNNANSSKTTT
;
A
#
# COMPACT_ATOMS: atom_id res chain seq x y z
N MET A 1 -5.79 -4.79 -7.90
CA MET A 1 -4.95 -3.73 -7.29
C MET A 1 -5.67 -3.17 -6.08
N LYS A 2 -5.20 -3.44 -4.86
CA LYS A 2 -5.87 -3.02 -3.62
C LYS A 2 -5.39 -1.63 -3.21
N VAL A 3 -6.25 -0.62 -3.30
CA VAL A 3 -5.89 0.76 -2.95
C VAL A 3 -6.09 0.97 -1.46
N ARG A 4 -4.99 1.27 -0.74
CA ARG A 4 -5.02 1.55 0.71
C ARG A 4 -4.71 3.02 0.97
N LEU A 5 -5.62 3.71 1.64
CA LEU A 5 -5.48 5.14 1.97
C LEU A 5 -4.81 5.32 3.34
N GLU A 6 -3.53 4.98 3.47
CA GLU A 6 -2.79 5.21 4.72
C GLU A 6 -2.30 6.67 4.83
N LYS A 7 -2.44 7.26 6.02
CA LYS A 7 -2.02 8.65 6.33
C LYS A 7 -2.52 9.61 5.24
N PRO A 8 -3.85 9.78 5.13
CA PRO A 8 -4.45 10.64 4.12
C PRO A 8 -4.03 12.10 4.31
N TYR A 9 -3.73 12.77 3.20
CA TYR A 9 -3.43 14.19 3.11
C TYR A 9 -4.39 14.84 2.11
N ALA A 10 -4.96 15.97 2.50
CA ALA A 10 -5.81 16.80 1.65
C ALA A 10 -4.97 17.87 0.93
N LEU A 11 -5.28 18.07 -0.34
CA LEU A 11 -4.87 19.25 -1.11
C LEU A 11 -5.78 20.45 -0.76
N PRO A 12 -5.41 21.70 -1.14
CA PRO A 12 -6.28 22.87 -0.94
C PRO A 12 -7.64 22.77 -1.64
N CYS A 13 -7.73 21.99 -2.72
CA CYS A 13 -8.98 21.68 -3.41
C CYS A 13 -9.79 20.53 -2.73
N LEU A 14 -9.45 20.17 -1.49
CA LEU A 14 -10.11 19.17 -0.64
C LEU A 14 -10.01 17.70 -1.09
N HIS A 15 -9.51 17.42 -2.30
CA HIS A 15 -9.16 16.06 -2.71
C HIS A 15 -8.08 15.46 -1.81
N THR A 16 -8.31 14.23 -1.36
CA THR A 16 -7.50 13.54 -0.36
C THR A 16 -6.81 12.31 -0.96
N TYR A 17 -5.52 12.15 -0.66
CA TYR A 17 -4.67 11.06 -1.17
C TYR A 17 -3.76 10.51 -0.08
N CYS A 18 -3.20 9.31 -0.29
CA CYS A 18 -2.20 8.77 0.61
C CYS A 18 -0.88 9.57 0.51
N ILE A 19 -0.22 9.86 1.62
CA ILE A 19 1.08 10.56 1.55
C ILE A 19 2.16 9.70 0.88
N ARG A 20 2.11 8.37 1.09
CA ARG A 20 2.97 7.38 0.45
C ARG A 20 2.14 6.18 -0.01
N PRO A 21 2.35 5.67 -1.23
CA PRO A 21 3.23 6.22 -2.27
C PRO A 21 2.65 7.43 -3.02
N CYS A 22 1.33 7.67 -2.95
CA CYS A 22 0.59 8.53 -3.89
C CYS A 22 1.21 9.94 -4.06
N LEU A 23 1.13 10.80 -3.04
CA LEU A 23 1.61 12.19 -3.16
C LEU A 23 3.13 12.28 -3.24
N LYS A 24 3.87 11.44 -2.49
CA LYS A 24 5.34 11.46 -2.53
C LYS A 24 5.87 11.10 -3.92
N ALA A 25 5.33 10.07 -4.56
CA ALA A 25 5.74 9.67 -5.91
C ALA A 25 5.33 10.71 -6.95
N TYR A 26 4.10 11.22 -6.85
CA TYR A 26 3.59 12.28 -7.72
C TYR A 26 4.48 13.54 -7.67
N LEU A 27 4.75 14.07 -6.48
CA LEU A 27 5.60 15.25 -6.32
C LEU A 27 7.03 15.01 -6.79
N LYS A 28 7.58 13.80 -6.60
CA LYS A 28 8.90 13.44 -7.12
C LYS A 28 8.90 13.42 -8.66
N ASN A 29 7.82 12.97 -9.29
CA ASN A 29 7.67 13.01 -10.75
C ASN A 29 7.58 14.46 -11.26
N CYS A 30 6.73 15.29 -10.66
CA CYS A 30 6.62 16.71 -11.01
C CYS A 30 7.96 17.43 -10.91
N SER A 31 8.72 17.20 -9.83
CA SER A 31 10.03 17.82 -9.64
C SER A 31 11.05 17.39 -10.71
N ARG A 32 11.06 16.11 -11.13
CA ARG A 32 11.98 15.63 -12.17
C ARG A 32 11.66 16.25 -13.54
N ASN A 33 10.38 16.45 -13.83
CA ASN A 33 9.90 17.00 -15.09
C ASN A 33 9.74 18.53 -15.06
N GLN A 34 10.21 19.20 -13.99
CA GLN A 34 10.08 20.65 -13.79
C GLN A 34 8.63 21.16 -13.92
N MET A 35 7.65 20.32 -13.56
CA MET A 35 6.24 20.63 -13.65
C MET A 35 5.71 21.18 -12.32
N ARG A 36 4.83 22.18 -12.39
CA ARG A 36 4.07 22.65 -11.22
C ARG A 36 3.04 21.58 -10.81
N PRO A 37 3.00 21.17 -9.53
CA PRO A 37 2.01 20.21 -9.06
C PRO A 37 0.57 20.71 -9.21
N SER A 38 -0.32 19.83 -9.65
CA SER A 38 -1.76 20.07 -9.77
C SER A 38 -2.56 18.86 -9.28
N CYS A 39 -3.77 19.10 -8.79
CA CYS A 39 -4.62 18.01 -8.35
C CYS A 39 -4.91 17.07 -9.54
N PRO A 40 -4.67 15.74 -9.42
CA PRO A 40 -4.97 14.80 -10.50
C PRO A 40 -6.44 14.77 -10.93
N VAL A 41 -7.37 15.20 -10.06
CA VAL A 41 -8.81 15.21 -10.34
C VAL A 41 -9.25 16.53 -10.96
N CYS A 42 -9.11 17.65 -10.25
CA CYS A 42 -9.63 18.95 -10.69
C CYS A 42 -8.60 19.89 -11.30
N ARG A 43 -7.33 19.46 -11.41
CA ARG A 43 -6.21 20.22 -12.00
C ARG A 43 -5.87 21.55 -11.30
N SER A 44 -6.47 21.87 -10.15
CA SER A 44 -6.08 23.02 -9.34
C SER A 44 -4.62 22.91 -8.92
N THR A 45 -3.82 23.94 -9.18
CA THR A 45 -2.40 23.97 -8.78
C THR A 45 -2.25 24.13 -7.28
N PHE A 46 -1.19 23.58 -6.70
CA PHE A 46 -0.90 23.72 -5.27
C PHE A 46 0.61 23.69 -5.00
N ARG A 47 1.03 24.13 -3.80
CA ARG A 47 2.39 23.94 -3.29
C ARG A 47 2.41 22.78 -2.30
N LYS A 48 3.57 22.13 -2.17
CA LYS A 48 3.77 21.04 -1.20
C LYS A 48 3.45 21.46 0.24
N SER A 49 3.71 22.71 0.61
CA SER A 49 3.39 23.30 1.93
C SER A 49 1.90 23.36 2.24
N ASP A 50 1.06 23.37 1.20
CA ASP A 50 -0.38 23.60 1.33
C ASP A 50 -1.13 22.31 1.66
N MET A 51 -0.47 21.16 1.50
CA MET A 51 -1.05 19.86 1.84
C MET A 51 -1.13 19.68 3.36
N LYS A 52 -2.25 19.17 3.85
CA LYS A 52 -2.48 18.95 5.28
C LYS A 52 -2.91 17.50 5.55
N PRO A 53 -2.55 16.90 6.69
CA PRO A 53 -3.11 15.62 7.09
C PRO A 53 -4.64 15.73 7.20
N ASN A 54 -5.35 14.70 6.74
CA ASN A 54 -6.81 14.61 6.87
C ASN A 54 -7.16 13.63 8.01
N TRP A 55 -7.19 14.16 9.24
CA TRP A 55 -7.43 13.34 10.43
C TRP A 55 -8.83 12.75 10.47
N GLN A 56 -9.84 13.44 9.93
CA GLN A 56 -11.21 12.93 9.88
C GLN A 56 -11.30 11.65 9.04
N ILE A 57 -10.76 11.67 7.82
CA ILE A 57 -10.69 10.49 6.97
C ILE A 57 -9.82 9.40 7.61
N SER A 58 -8.74 9.78 8.31
CA SER A 58 -7.92 8.82 9.06
C SER A 58 -8.74 8.09 10.13
N SER A 59 -9.61 8.78 10.86
CA SER A 59 -10.48 8.18 11.87
C SER A 59 -11.53 7.27 11.25
N VAL A 60 -12.16 7.70 10.15
CA VAL A 60 -13.14 6.87 9.42
C VAL A 60 -12.51 5.57 8.92
N ILE A 61 -11.31 5.63 8.33
CA ILE A 61 -10.59 4.44 7.85
C ILE A 61 -10.31 3.45 8.98
N LYS A 62 -9.94 3.94 10.18
CA LYS A 62 -9.72 3.10 11.36
C LYS A 62 -11.00 2.41 11.82
N VAL A 63 -12.11 3.16 11.92
CA VAL A 63 -13.41 2.63 12.36
C VAL A 63 -13.96 1.61 11.37
N LEU A 64 -13.84 1.88 10.08
CA LEU A 64 -14.29 0.97 9.02
C LEU A 64 -13.46 -0.31 8.94
N GLY A 65 -12.41 -0.46 9.75
CA GLY A 65 -11.58 -1.66 9.73
C GLY A 65 -11.03 -1.92 8.33
N VAL A 66 -10.65 -0.86 7.59
CA VAL A 66 -9.84 -0.98 6.37
C VAL A 66 -8.40 -1.31 6.79
N GLU A 67 -8.31 -2.40 7.54
CA GLU A 67 -7.15 -3.07 8.08
C GLU A 67 -6.51 -3.88 6.94
N ARG A 68 -5.22 -4.17 7.13
CA ARG A 68 -4.43 -4.97 6.19
C ARG A 68 -5.14 -6.29 5.97
N THR A 69 -5.53 -6.61 4.73
CA THR A 69 -5.38 -8.02 4.39
C THR A 69 -3.88 -8.21 4.30
N ASN A 70 -3.34 -8.88 5.31
CA ASN A 70 -2.16 -9.69 5.05
C ASN A 70 -2.72 -10.76 4.11
N ASP A 71 -2.56 -10.55 2.81
CA ASP A 71 -2.77 -11.62 1.86
C ASP A 71 -1.76 -12.68 2.29
N VAL A 72 -2.29 -13.76 2.89
CA VAL A 72 -1.50 -14.88 3.40
C VAL A 72 -0.61 -15.34 2.26
N GLU A 73 0.70 -15.38 2.50
CA GLU A 73 1.63 -16.10 1.63
C GLU A 73 1.08 -17.52 1.51
N GLN A 74 0.64 -17.85 0.30
CA GLN A 74 0.29 -19.21 -0.06
C GLN A 74 1.58 -20.01 -0.04
N THR A 75 1.88 -20.63 1.10
CA THR A 75 2.79 -21.77 1.14
C THR A 75 1.98 -22.94 0.61
N ASP A 76 2.16 -23.24 -0.69
CA ASP A 76 1.79 -24.54 -1.23
C ASP A 76 2.63 -25.58 -0.46
N ILE A 77 2.02 -26.22 0.52
CA ILE A 77 2.53 -27.44 1.15
C ILE A 77 2.17 -28.54 0.16
N ASP A 78 3.15 -28.97 -0.62
CA ASP A 78 3.07 -30.26 -1.31
C ASP A 78 3.20 -31.35 -0.23
N ASP A 79 2.05 -31.85 0.22
CA ASP A 79 1.95 -33.15 0.88
C ASP A 79 2.21 -34.24 -0.18
N ASP A 80 3.38 -34.89 -0.13
CA ASP A 80 3.50 -36.26 -0.60
C ASP A 80 4.03 -37.14 0.54
N GLU A 81 3.06 -37.68 1.28
CA GLU A 81 3.22 -38.82 2.15
C GLU A 81 3.28 -40.09 1.30
N SER A 82 4.49 -40.59 1.08
CA SER A 82 4.71 -41.94 0.53
C SER A 82 5.65 -42.74 1.44
N ASN A 83 5.03 -43.28 2.49
CA ASN A 83 5.12 -44.65 3.00
C ASN A 83 6.49 -45.33 3.27
N ASN A 84 6.70 -45.48 4.58
CA ASN A 84 7.31 -46.59 5.33
C ASN A 84 7.32 -47.98 4.67
N ALA A 85 8.49 -48.66 4.64
CA ALA A 85 8.68 -50.01 5.21
C ALA A 85 10.13 -50.56 5.04
N ASN A 86 10.71 -50.92 6.20
CA ASN A 86 11.52 -52.12 6.49
C ASN A 86 13.04 -52.19 6.17
N SER A 87 13.82 -51.95 7.23
CA SER A 87 14.71 -52.90 7.93
C SER A 87 15.38 -54.04 7.13
N SER A 88 16.71 -54.00 7.05
CA SER A 88 17.65 -54.93 7.73
C SER A 88 18.95 -55.14 6.95
N LYS A 89 20.09 -54.94 7.65
CA LYS A 89 21.39 -55.67 7.57
C LYS A 89 22.04 -55.81 6.17
N THR A 90 23.34 -55.57 5.98
CA THR A 90 24.40 -56.50 6.42
C THR A 90 25.77 -55.87 6.14
N THR A 91 26.67 -56.06 7.09
CA THR A 91 28.15 -56.06 7.04
C THR A 91 28.75 -56.69 5.79
N THR A 92 29.84 -56.11 5.26
CA THR A 92 31.21 -56.70 5.15
C THR A 92 32.16 -55.66 4.60
#